data_AF-A0A1Q3WCW1-F1
#
_entry.id   AF-A0A1Q3WCW1-F1
#
_cell.length_a   1.000
_cell.length_b   1.000
_cell.length_c   1.000
_cell.angle_alpha   90.00
_cell.angle_beta   90.00
_cell.angle_gamma   90.00
#
_symmetry.space_group_name_H-M   'P 1'
#
loop_
_entity.id
_entity.type
_entity.pdbx_description
1 polymer ?
#
loop_
_entity_poly.entity_id
_entity_poly.type
_entity_poly.pdbx_seq_one_letter_code
_entity_poly.pdbx_strand_id
1 'polypeptide(L)'
;MHILTQQAINIVSQKLHLPITGLEQDWDIELADSSRIDEFLTLFKQDNNLDNEQKYVLMALILASCDDALQEGKALSRDSWTYIEWVLKTHSIYHALIDYWGLPTSKNENDLFALTPYIRAIY
;
A
#
# COMPACT_ATOMS: atom_id res chain seq x y z
N MET A 1 13.08 5.22 -3.10
CA MET A 1 13.16 3.77 -2.83
C MET A 1 12.74 3.57 -1.39
N HIS A 2 11.53 3.06 -1.14
CA HIS A 2 11.18 2.52 0.17
C HIS A 2 11.78 1.13 0.31
N ILE A 3 12.26 0.79 1.51
CA ILE A 3 12.86 -0.52 1.78
C ILE A 3 11.95 -1.23 2.76
N LEU A 4 11.44 -2.39 2.37
CA LEU A 4 10.65 -3.27 3.22
C LEU A 4 11.59 -4.25 3.94
N THR A 5 11.31 -4.54 5.21
CA THR A 5 12.13 -5.49 5.97
C THR A 5 11.62 -6.92 5.75
N GLN A 6 12.53 -7.86 5.50
CA GLN A 6 12.17 -9.27 5.27
C GLN A 6 11.41 -9.88 6.45
N GLN A 7 11.74 -9.48 7.67
CA GLN A 7 11.05 -9.94 8.88
C GLN A 7 9.59 -9.49 8.90
N ALA A 8 9.31 -8.22 8.62
CA ALA A 8 7.95 -7.70 8.58
C ALA A 8 7.15 -8.31 7.41
N ILE A 9 7.77 -8.48 6.24
CA ILE A 9 7.19 -9.20 5.09
C ILE A 9 6.74 -10.60 5.49
N ASN A 10 7.61 -11.38 6.15
CA ASN A 10 7.28 -12.75 6.54
C ASN A 10 6.10 -12.79 7.52
N ILE A 11 6.07 -11.90 8.52
CA ILE A 11 4.99 -11.84 9.51
C ILE A 11 3.67 -11.46 8.86
N VAL A 12 3.64 -10.40 8.04
CA VAL A 12 2.44 -9.94 7.35
C VAL A 12 1.93 -11.00 6.37
N SER A 13 2.83 -11.63 5.61
CA SER A 13 2.49 -12.71 4.67
C SER A 13 1.86 -13.90 5.37
N GLN A 14 2.38 -14.30 6.52
CA GLN A 14 1.79 -15.39 7.32
C GLN A 14 0.39 -15.04 7.83
N LYS A 15 0.18 -13.80 8.30
CA LYS A 15 -1.12 -13.31 8.78
C LYS A 15 -2.17 -13.25 7.67
N LEU A 16 -1.75 -12.91 6.45
CA LEU A 16 -2.61 -12.79 5.26
C LEU A 16 -2.65 -14.06 4.40
N HIS A 17 -1.96 -15.14 4.81
CA HIS A 17 -1.84 -16.36 4.00
C HIS A 17 -1.39 -16.10 2.55
N LEU A 18 -0.46 -15.15 2.35
CA LEU A 18 0.06 -14.82 1.02
C LEU A 18 1.01 -15.91 0.52
N PRO A 19 1.01 -16.20 -0.80
CA PRO A 19 1.81 -17.26 -1.40
C PRO A 19 3.27 -16.84 -1.61
N ILE A 20 3.97 -16.43 -0.54
CA ILE A 20 5.39 -16.04 -0.63
C ILE A 20 6.29 -17.23 -0.97
N THR A 21 7.25 -16.98 -1.84
CA THR A 21 8.31 -17.92 -2.23
C THR A 21 9.66 -17.55 -1.63
N GLY A 22 9.82 -16.29 -1.18
CA GLY A 22 11.07 -15.74 -0.68
C GLY A 22 12.00 -15.24 -1.79
N LEU A 23 11.49 -15.15 -3.02
CA LEU A 23 12.22 -14.68 -4.21
C LEU A 23 11.67 -13.36 -4.76
N GLU A 24 10.61 -12.82 -4.15
CA GLU A 24 9.95 -11.58 -4.55
C GLU A 24 10.93 -10.40 -4.44
N GLN A 25 11.05 -9.60 -5.51
CA GLN A 25 11.89 -8.40 -5.51
C GLN A 25 11.09 -7.20 -5.03
N ASP A 26 9.87 -7.05 -5.54
CA ASP A 26 8.92 -6.00 -5.16
C ASP A 26 7.67 -6.66 -4.54
N TRP A 27 7.85 -7.26 -3.36
CA TRP A 27 6.82 -8.09 -2.70
C TRP A 27 5.44 -7.42 -2.61
N ASP A 28 5.40 -6.12 -2.33
CA ASP A 28 4.15 -5.34 -2.23
C ASP A 28 3.45 -5.19 -3.57
N ILE A 29 4.21 -5.14 -4.67
CA ILE A 29 3.68 -5.08 -6.04
C ILE A 29 3.32 -6.47 -6.56
N GLU A 30 4.20 -7.45 -6.37
CA GLU A 30 4.02 -8.83 -6.89
C GLU A 30 2.84 -9.56 -6.23
N LEU A 31 2.56 -9.27 -4.95
CA LEU A 31 1.48 -9.88 -4.20
C LEU A 31 0.30 -8.94 -3.95
N ALA A 32 0.29 -7.78 -4.63
CA ALA A 32 -0.88 -6.92 -4.68
C ALA A 32 -2.10 -7.70 -5.19
N ASP A 33 -3.26 -7.40 -4.60
CA ASP A 33 -4.51 -8.04 -4.99
C ASP A 33 -5.67 -7.07 -4.78
N SER A 34 -6.18 -6.53 -5.90
CA SER A 34 -7.29 -5.58 -5.93
C SER A 34 -8.59 -6.14 -5.32
N SER A 35 -8.73 -7.46 -5.19
CA SER A 35 -9.89 -8.11 -4.58
C SER A 35 -9.79 -8.24 -3.05
N ARG A 36 -8.61 -8.01 -2.47
CA ARG A 36 -8.32 -8.24 -1.04
C ARG A 36 -8.06 -6.98 -0.22
N ILE A 37 -8.22 -5.80 -0.81
CA ILE A 37 -8.01 -4.50 -0.14
C ILE A 37 -8.74 -4.41 1.21
N ASP A 38 -10.01 -4.84 1.27
CA ASP A 38 -10.80 -4.77 2.50
C ASP A 38 -10.29 -5.74 3.59
N GLU A 39 -9.78 -6.91 3.20
CA GLU A 39 -9.12 -7.84 4.12
C GLU A 39 -7.83 -7.23 4.68
N PHE A 40 -6.99 -6.67 3.82
CA PHE A 40 -5.73 -6.04 4.21
C PHE A 40 -5.98 -4.86 5.16
N LEU A 41 -6.97 -4.02 4.87
CA LEU A 41 -7.39 -2.93 5.74
C LEU A 41 -7.97 -3.42 7.07
N THR A 42 -8.69 -4.54 7.06
CA THR A 42 -9.22 -5.16 8.29
C THR A 42 -8.07 -5.55 9.21
N LEU A 43 -7.05 -6.24 8.68
CA LEU A 43 -5.85 -6.59 9.44
C LEU A 43 -5.15 -5.33 9.97
N PHE A 44 -4.97 -4.32 9.12
CA PHE A 44 -4.30 -3.06 9.48
C PHE A 44 -5.00 -2.33 10.63
N LYS A 45 -6.35 -2.34 10.64
CA LYS A 45 -7.18 -1.67 11.66
C LYS A 45 -7.25 -2.43 12.98
N GLN A 46 -7.35 -3.75 12.91
CA GLN A 46 -7.75 -4.57 14.06
C GLN A 46 -6.58 -5.19 14.81
N ASP A 47 -5.44 -5.40 14.16
CA ASP A 47 -4.29 -6.04 14.79
C ASP A 47 -3.40 -5.04 15.53
N ASN A 48 -3.66 -4.92 16.84
CA ASN A 48 -2.89 -4.07 17.75
C ASN A 48 -1.45 -4.57 17.99
N ASN A 49 -1.09 -5.77 17.53
CA ASN A 49 0.26 -6.32 17.69
C ASN A 49 1.18 -5.99 16.51
N LEU A 50 0.68 -5.33 15.46
CA LEU A 50 1.54 -4.88 14.36
C LEU A 50 2.43 -3.74 14.84
N ASP A 51 3.74 -3.95 14.75
CA ASP A 51 4.73 -2.88 14.93
C ASP A 51 4.74 -1.93 13.72
N ASN A 52 5.56 -0.88 13.79
CA ASN A 52 5.63 0.13 12.73
C ASN A 52 6.16 -0.44 11.40
N GLU A 53 7.07 -1.42 11.41
CA GLU A 53 7.58 -2.03 10.18
C GLU A 53 6.52 -2.89 9.51
N GLN A 54 5.80 -3.68 10.29
CA GLN A 54 4.69 -4.51 9.81
C GLN A 54 3.55 -3.65 9.27
N LYS A 55 3.21 -2.54 9.95
CA LYS A 55 2.23 -1.56 9.45
C LYS A 55 2.72 -0.86 8.18
N TYR A 56 4.02 -0.60 8.07
CA TYR A 56 4.60 -0.02 6.86
C TYR A 56 4.48 -0.96 5.67
N VAL A 57 4.91 -2.23 5.82
CA VAL A 57 4.79 -3.27 4.81
C VAL A 57 3.33 -3.51 4.40
N LEU A 58 2.42 -3.59 5.37
CA LEU A 58 1.01 -3.79 5.09
C LEU A 58 0.40 -2.58 4.34
N MET A 59 0.77 -1.36 4.70
CA MET A 59 0.33 -0.17 3.96
C MET A 59 0.89 -0.16 2.53
N ALA A 60 2.15 -0.57 2.32
CA ALA A 60 2.73 -0.68 0.99
C ALA A 60 1.92 -1.64 0.09
N LEU A 61 1.58 -2.83 0.60
CA LEU A 61 0.72 -3.80 -0.08
C LEU A 61 -0.69 -3.25 -0.38
N ILE A 62 -1.29 -2.52 0.58
CA ILE A 62 -2.61 -1.90 0.41
C ILE A 62 -2.57 -0.88 -0.73
N LEU A 63 -1.55 -0.02 -0.78
CA LEU A 63 -1.43 0.99 -1.83
C LEU A 63 -1.21 0.36 -3.21
N ALA A 64 -0.34 -0.65 -3.31
CA ALA A 64 -0.14 -1.40 -4.55
C ALA A 64 -1.46 -2.04 -5.04
N SER A 65 -2.21 -2.67 -4.12
CA SER A 65 -3.52 -3.26 -4.45
C SER A 65 -4.56 -2.22 -4.86
N CYS A 66 -4.49 -0.99 -4.32
CA CYS A 66 -5.33 0.12 -4.76
C CYS A 66 -4.94 0.61 -6.16
N ASP A 67 -3.65 0.63 -6.49
CA ASP A 67 -3.18 0.96 -7.84
C ASP A 67 -3.70 -0.07 -8.86
N ASP A 68 -3.57 -1.36 -8.57
CA ASP A 68 -4.13 -2.44 -9.40
C ASP A 68 -5.64 -2.27 -9.62
N ALA A 69 -6.39 -2.00 -8.55
CA ALA A 69 -7.83 -1.77 -8.65
C ALA A 69 -8.15 -0.63 -9.63
N LEU A 70 -7.41 0.49 -9.54
CA LEU A 70 -7.60 1.64 -10.42
C LEU A 70 -7.18 1.33 -11.87
N GLN A 71 -6.08 0.59 -12.08
CA GLN A 71 -5.65 0.14 -13.41
C GLN A 71 -6.68 -0.81 -14.06
N GLU A 72 -7.32 -1.66 -13.26
CA GLU A 72 -8.42 -2.54 -13.69
C GLU A 72 -9.74 -1.78 -13.95
N GLY A 73 -9.79 -0.48 -13.70
CA GLY A 73 -11.00 0.35 -13.84
C GLY A 73 -12.01 0.20 -12.71
N LYS A 74 -11.61 -0.39 -11.56
CA LYS A 74 -12.42 -0.48 -10.36
C LYS A 74 -12.35 0.84 -9.58
N ALA A 75 -13.46 1.21 -8.96
CA ALA A 75 -13.48 2.34 -8.03
C ALA A 75 -13.03 1.87 -6.64
N LEU A 76 -12.20 2.67 -5.96
CA LEU A 76 -11.89 2.47 -4.55
C LEU A 76 -13.13 2.77 -3.70
N SER A 77 -13.39 1.94 -2.70
CA SER A 77 -14.42 2.24 -1.69
C SER A 77 -14.10 3.57 -1.01
N ARG A 78 -15.11 4.47 -0.92
CA ARG A 78 -14.95 5.79 -0.30
C ARG A 78 -14.46 5.68 1.14
N ASP A 79 -15.05 4.79 1.93
CA ASP A 79 -14.71 4.59 3.33
C ASP A 79 -13.29 4.03 3.48
N SER A 80 -12.92 3.09 2.62
CA SER A 80 -11.57 2.51 2.58
C SER A 80 -10.54 3.57 2.23
N TRP A 81 -10.77 4.36 1.18
CA TRP A 81 -9.85 5.42 0.77
C TRP A 81 -9.75 6.55 1.79
N THR A 82 -10.88 7.04 2.35
CA THR A 82 -10.86 8.09 3.38
C THR A 82 -10.04 7.65 4.60
N TYR A 83 -10.12 6.37 4.99
CA TYR A 83 -9.29 5.84 6.06
C TYR A 83 -7.80 5.80 5.67
N ILE A 84 -7.47 5.27 4.49
CA ILE A 84 -6.08 5.23 3.99
C ILE A 84 -5.50 6.64 3.97
N GLU A 85 -6.21 7.59 3.37
CA GLU A 85 -5.84 9.00 3.30
C GLU A 85 -5.56 9.58 4.69
N TRP A 86 -6.45 9.37 5.66
CA TRP A 86 -6.26 9.83 7.03
C TRP A 86 -5.00 9.25 7.68
N VAL A 87 -4.74 7.95 7.49
CA VAL A 87 -3.54 7.28 8.01
C VAL A 87 -2.27 7.88 7.39
N LEU A 88 -2.25 8.03 6.07
CA LEU A 88 -1.11 8.60 5.33
C LEU A 88 -0.80 10.05 5.79
N LYS A 89 -1.83 10.87 6.03
CA LYS A 89 -1.69 12.26 6.51
C LYS A 89 -1.19 12.35 7.94
N THR A 90 -1.63 11.43 8.80
CA THR A 90 -1.44 11.54 10.26
C THR A 90 -0.12 10.94 10.72
N HIS A 91 0.45 9.99 9.97
CA HIS A 91 1.61 9.22 10.39
C HIS A 91 2.81 9.41 9.46
N SER A 92 3.85 10.08 9.97
CA SER A 92 5.07 10.41 9.21
C SER A 92 5.85 9.19 8.72
N ILE A 93 5.63 8.00 9.28
CA ILE A 93 6.26 6.77 8.82
C ILE A 93 5.94 6.48 7.35
N TYR A 94 4.84 7.02 6.79
CA TYR A 94 4.41 6.76 5.41
C TYR A 94 4.89 7.77 4.38
N HIS A 95 5.68 8.78 4.74
CA HIS A 95 6.16 9.80 3.79
C HIS A 95 6.85 9.19 2.56
N ALA A 96 7.67 8.15 2.75
CA ALA A 96 8.34 7.49 1.64
C ALA A 96 7.37 6.79 0.66
N LEU A 97 6.24 6.27 1.15
CA LEU A 97 5.18 5.72 0.29
C LEU A 97 4.43 6.84 -0.45
N ILE A 98 4.14 7.96 0.24
CA ILE A 98 3.51 9.14 -0.38
C ILE A 98 4.38 9.69 -1.52
N ASP A 99 5.69 9.80 -1.30
CA ASP A 99 6.62 10.28 -2.33
C ASP A 99 6.72 9.30 -3.51
N TYR A 100 6.79 7.99 -3.21
CA TYR A 100 6.88 6.95 -4.24
C TYR A 100 5.65 6.94 -5.14
N TRP A 101 4.45 6.84 -4.55
CA TRP A 101 3.20 6.79 -5.32
C TRP A 101 2.76 8.15 -5.86
N GLY A 102 3.16 9.25 -5.20
CA GLY A 102 2.79 10.61 -5.59
C GLY A 102 3.64 11.19 -6.71
N LEU A 103 4.85 10.66 -6.93
CA LEU A 103 5.81 11.10 -7.95
C LEU A 103 5.88 12.64 -8.07
N PRO A 104 6.18 13.39 -7.00
CA PRO A 104 5.97 14.85 -6.93
C PRO A 104 6.73 15.66 -8.00
N THR A 105 7.80 15.09 -8.55
CA THR A 105 8.61 15.72 -9.61
C THR A 105 8.19 15.33 -11.03
N SER A 106 7.45 14.24 -11.21
CA SER A 106 7.04 13.76 -12.53
C SER A 106 5.86 14.57 -13.07
N LYS A 107 6.02 15.14 -14.26
CA LYS A 107 4.96 15.88 -14.97
C LYS A 107 4.41 15.13 -16.18
N ASN A 108 5.02 14.01 -16.54
CA ASN A 108 4.63 13.21 -17.68
C ASN A 108 3.53 12.23 -17.25
N GLU A 109 2.34 12.36 -17.82
CA GLU A 109 1.19 11.52 -17.50
C GLU A 109 1.43 10.04 -17.78
N ASN A 110 2.28 9.72 -18.77
CA ASN A 110 2.62 8.34 -19.12
C ASN A 110 3.50 7.64 -18.07
N ASP A 111 4.09 8.39 -17.14
CA ASP A 111 4.96 7.86 -16.10
C ASP A 111 4.24 7.76 -14.74
N LEU A 112 2.93 8.06 -14.67
CA LEU A 112 2.17 8.07 -13.42
C LEU A 112 1.52 6.71 -13.16
N PHE A 113 1.59 6.27 -11.90
CA PHE A 113 0.72 5.21 -11.39
C PHE A 113 -0.75 5.66 -11.43
N ALA A 114 -1.68 4.72 -11.55
CA ALA A 114 -3.11 5.01 -11.51
C ALA A 114 -3.53 5.64 -10.16
N LEU A 115 -2.82 5.31 -9.08
CA LEU A 115 -2.96 5.84 -7.74
C LEU A 115 -2.36 7.26 -7.57
N THR A 116 -1.49 7.70 -8.47
CA THR A 116 -0.78 8.99 -8.34
C THR A 116 -1.71 10.19 -8.12
N PRO A 117 -2.82 10.36 -8.88
CA PRO A 117 -3.73 11.49 -8.66
C PRO A 117 -4.38 11.50 -7.27
N TYR A 118 -4.65 10.31 -6.71
CA TYR A 118 -5.21 10.16 -5.37
C TYR A 118 -4.20 10.56 -4.29
N ILE A 119 -2.95 10.13 -4.43
CA ILE A 119 -1.88 10.46 -3.49
C ILE A 119 -1.52 11.95 -3.56
N ARG A 120 -1.53 12.56 -4.74
CA ARG A 120 -1.32 14.01 -4.89
C ARG A 120 -2.42 14.87 -4.26
N ALA A 121 -3.63 14.34 -4.08
CA ALA A 121 -4.69 15.05 -3.37
C ALA A 121 -4.47 15.11 -1.84
N ILE A 122 -3.43 14.46 -1.33
CA ILE A 122 -3.09 14.40 0.09
C ILE A 122 -2.31 15.64 0.54
N TYR A 123 -1.55 16.31 -0.34
CA TYR A 123 -0.64 17.42 -0.01
C TYR A 123 -0.77 18.63 -0.93
#